data_AF-A0A0M2UTW5-F1
#
_entry.id   AF-A0A0M2UTW5-F1
#
_cell.length_a   1.000
_cell.length_b   1.000
_cell.length_c   1.000
_cell.angle_alpha   90.00
_cell.angle_beta   90.00
_cell.angle_gamma   90.00
#
_symmetry.space_group_name_H-M   'P 1'
#
loop_
_entity.id
_entity.type
_entity.pdbx_description
1 polymer ?
#
loop_
_entity_poly.entity_id
_entity_poly.type
_entity_poly.pdbx_seq_one_letter_code
_entity_poly.pdbx_strand_id
1 'polypeptide(L)'
;MGKETYIFLFFWALKRFVNEEFDPARLVGECGAEGEKLLKKMQALNPISLKELLHDVRAMGNLKVYACTGAVKLMELEEVVVKTKVDDILGLTTLLEIAAGAETQLFI
;
A
#
# COMPACT_ATOMS: atom_id res chain seq x y z
N MET A 1 -14.30 11.62 -3.02
CA MET A 1 -15.62 11.53 -2.34
C MET A 1 -15.52 11.62 -0.80
N GLY A 2 -14.48 12.24 -0.21
CA GLY A 2 -14.45 12.49 1.25
C GLY A 2 -14.58 11.27 2.17
N LYS A 3 -14.60 10.04 1.64
CA LYS A 3 -14.81 8.81 2.40
C LYS A 3 -13.59 8.49 3.24
N GLU A 4 -13.83 8.03 4.46
CA GLU A 4 -12.79 7.45 5.30
C GLU A 4 -12.29 6.15 4.65
N THR A 5 -10.97 6.04 4.54
CA THR A 5 -10.31 4.95 3.81
C THR A 5 -9.22 4.34 4.68
N TYR A 6 -9.22 3.01 4.72
CA TYR A 6 -8.24 2.22 5.46
C TYR A 6 -7.46 1.35 4.48
N ILE A 7 -6.13 1.44 4.51
CA ILE A 7 -5.24 0.57 3.75
C ILE A 7 -4.54 -0.37 4.73
N PHE A 8 -4.80 -1.66 4.60
CA PHE A 8 -4.16 -2.71 5.40
C PHE A 8 -3.07 -3.37 4.57
N LEU A 9 -1.81 -3.18 4.97
CA LEU A 9 -0.66 -3.72 4.28
C LEU A 9 -0.30 -5.11 4.81
N PHE A 10 -0.36 -6.09 3.92
CA PHE A 10 0.06 -7.47 4.16
C PHE A 10 1.23 -7.85 3.26
N PHE A 11 2.03 -8.82 3.71
CA PHE A 11 3.08 -9.51 2.93
C PHE A 11 3.93 -8.59 2.03
N TRP A 12 3.92 -8.84 0.73
CA TRP A 12 4.72 -8.11 -0.26
C TRP A 12 4.35 -6.64 -0.36
N ALA A 13 3.07 -6.27 -0.20
CA ALA A 13 2.66 -4.87 -0.20
C ALA A 13 3.28 -4.13 0.99
N LEU A 14 3.26 -4.74 2.19
CA LEU A 14 3.92 -4.18 3.37
C LEU A 14 5.42 -4.02 3.17
N LYS A 15 6.11 -5.09 2.72
CA LYS A 15 7.56 -5.06 2.52
C LYS A 15 7.97 -3.96 1.53
N ARG A 16 7.27 -3.88 0.39
CA ARG A 16 7.53 -2.85 -0.63
C ARG A 16 7.26 -1.44 -0.10
N PHE A 17 6.16 -1.26 0.63
CA PHE A 17 5.79 0.03 1.18
C PHE A 17 6.84 0.54 2.18
N VAL A 18 7.34 -0.33 3.06
CA VAL A 18 8.35 0.00 4.05
C VAL A 18 9.69 0.36 3.39
N ASN A 19 10.06 -0.36 2.33
CA ASN A 19 11.29 -0.14 1.56
C ASN A 19 11.18 0.98 0.51
N GLU A 20 10.03 1.65 0.39
CA GLU A 20 9.74 2.66 -0.64
C GLU A 20 9.91 2.14 -2.08
N GLU A 21 9.64 0.87 -2.32
CA GLU A 21 9.74 0.18 -3.61
C GLU A 21 8.47 0.42 -4.48
N PHE A 22 8.31 1.65 -4.96
CA PHE A 22 7.15 2.10 -5.76
C PHE A 22 7.41 2.17 -7.27
N ASP A 23 8.58 1.72 -7.74
CA ASP A 23 8.96 1.83 -9.15
C ASP A 23 8.06 0.96 -10.06
N PRO A 24 7.34 1.55 -11.04
CA PRO A 24 6.52 0.82 -11.99
C PRO A 24 7.34 -0.06 -12.95
N ALA A 25 8.66 0.12 -13.07
CA ALA A 25 9.51 -0.73 -13.91
C ALA A 25 9.44 -2.22 -13.54
N ARG A 26 9.05 -2.53 -12.29
CA ARG A 26 8.81 -3.91 -11.83
C ARG A 26 7.71 -4.63 -12.60
N LEU A 27 6.76 -3.90 -13.19
CA LEU A 27 5.71 -4.48 -14.04
C LEU A 27 6.29 -5.27 -15.23
N VAL A 28 7.47 -4.89 -15.71
CA VAL A 28 8.17 -5.61 -16.78
C VAL A 28 8.54 -7.03 -16.32
N GLY A 29 9.04 -7.17 -15.09
CA GLY A 29 9.38 -8.47 -14.51
C GLY A 29 8.16 -9.31 -14.12
N GLU A 30 7.07 -8.66 -13.71
CA GLU A 30 5.85 -9.32 -13.23
C GLU A 30 4.89 -9.73 -14.37
N CYS A 31 4.88 -8.98 -15.48
CA CYS A 31 3.91 -9.15 -16.58
C CYS A 31 4.56 -9.34 -17.97
N GLY A 32 5.89 -9.45 -18.05
CA GLY A 32 6.61 -9.68 -19.31
C GLY A 32 6.34 -8.60 -20.37
N ALA A 33 6.08 -9.02 -21.61
CA ALA A 33 5.89 -8.12 -22.75
C ALA A 33 4.71 -7.14 -22.57
N GLU A 34 3.61 -7.58 -21.92
CA GLU A 34 2.48 -6.69 -21.61
C GLU A 34 2.86 -5.66 -20.54
N GLY A 35 3.70 -6.04 -19.57
CA GLY A 35 4.25 -5.12 -18.59
C GLY A 35 5.10 -4.02 -19.22
N GLU A 36 5.94 -4.36 -20.21
CA GLU A 36 6.73 -3.38 -20.95
C GLU A 36 5.84 -2.41 -21.75
N LYS A 37 4.81 -2.93 -22.40
CA LYS A 37 3.86 -2.12 -23.18
C LYS A 37 3.06 -1.19 -22.29
N LEU A 38 2.64 -1.65 -21.11
CA LEU A 38 1.95 -0.85 -20.11
C LEU A 38 2.87 0.25 -19.55
N LEU A 39 4.11 -0.09 -19.20
CA LEU A 39 5.09 0.87 -18.69
C LEU A 39 5.34 2.01 -19.69
N LYS A 40 5.53 1.68 -20.98
CA LYS A 40 5.69 2.70 -22.04
C LYS A 40 4.49 3.64 -22.13
N LYS A 41 3.27 3.11 -22.01
CA LYS A 41 2.05 3.93 -22.00
C LYS A 41 1.96 4.80 -20.75
N MET A 42 2.31 4.28 -19.57
CA MET A 42 2.36 5.06 -18.34
C MET A 42 3.36 6.20 -18.45
N GLN A 43 4.56 5.95 -18.96
CA GLN A 43 5.59 6.98 -19.17
C GLN A 43 5.10 8.10 -20.11
N ALA A 44 4.40 7.75 -21.19
CA ALA A 44 3.83 8.74 -22.11
C ALA A 44 2.72 9.59 -21.48
N LEU A 45 1.95 9.03 -20.55
CA LEU A 45 0.90 9.76 -19.81
C LEU A 45 1.47 10.57 -18.64
N ASN A 46 2.67 10.22 -18.16
CA ASN A 46 3.34 10.83 -17.02
C ASN A 46 2.41 11.06 -15.81
N PRO A 47 1.78 10.01 -15.27
CA PRO A 47 0.90 10.13 -14.11
C PRO A 47 1.73 10.56 -12.89
N ILE A 48 1.06 11.17 -11.91
CA ILE A 48 1.65 11.36 -10.58
C ILE A 48 2.10 10.01 -10.03
N SER A 49 3.22 10.01 -9.31
CA SER A 49 3.74 8.78 -8.71
C SER A 49 2.80 8.30 -7.59
N LEU A 50 2.84 7.00 -7.30
CA LEU A 50 2.09 6.44 -6.17
C LEU A 50 2.50 7.11 -4.83
N LYS A 51 3.77 7.50 -4.70
CA LYS A 51 4.29 8.21 -3.52
C LYS A 51 3.66 9.59 -3.37
N GLU A 52 3.57 10.36 -4.45
CA GLU A 52 2.90 11.68 -4.45
C GLU A 52 1.40 11.53 -4.19
N LEU A 53 0.74 10.57 -4.86
CA LEU A 53 -0.68 10.29 -4.64
C LEU A 53 -0.98 9.98 -3.17
N LEU A 54 -0.19 9.09 -2.55
CA LEU A 54 -0.37 8.73 -1.14
C LEU A 54 -0.09 9.90 -0.20
N HIS A 55 0.90 10.74 -0.52
CA HIS A 55 1.17 11.96 0.23
C HIS A 55 -0.03 12.91 0.20
N ASP A 56 -0.56 13.20 -0.99
CA ASP A 56 -1.65 14.14 -1.17
C ASP A 56 -2.94 13.63 -0.53
N VAL A 57 -3.26 12.35 -0.69
CA VAL A 57 -4.46 11.74 -0.09
C VAL A 57 -4.34 11.69 1.43
N ARG A 58 -3.14 11.45 1.99
CA ARG A 58 -2.92 11.54 3.45
C ARG A 58 -3.13 12.97 3.96
N ALA A 59 -2.69 13.99 3.21
CA ALA A 59 -2.87 15.40 3.59
C ALA A 59 -4.35 15.82 3.66
N MET A 60 -5.23 15.11 2.97
CA MET A 60 -6.68 15.32 3.07
C MET A 60 -7.30 14.80 4.37
N GLY A 61 -6.56 14.04 5.18
CA GLY A 61 -6.96 13.58 6.52
C GLY A 61 -7.83 12.32 6.58
N ASN A 62 -8.26 11.78 5.44
CA ASN A 62 -9.26 10.70 5.38
C ASN A 62 -8.65 9.32 5.11
N LEU A 63 -7.33 9.18 5.21
CA LEU A 63 -6.61 7.94 4.93
C LEU A 63 -5.80 7.50 6.15
N LYS A 64 -6.03 6.24 6.57
CA LYS A 64 -5.20 5.52 7.54
C LYS A 64 -4.54 4.32 6.89
N VAL A 65 -3.25 4.14 7.14
CA VAL A 65 -2.47 3.02 6.63
C VAL A 65 -1.96 2.21 7.81
N TYR A 66 -2.27 0.92 7.83
CA TYR A 66 -1.85 0.03 8.91
C TYR A 66 -1.02 -1.13 8.37
N ALA A 67 -0.09 -1.62 9.19
CA ALA A 67 0.61 -2.87 8.93
C ALA A 67 -0.03 -4.02 9.71
N CYS A 68 -0.11 -5.21 9.10
CA CYS A 68 -0.50 -6.42 9.82
C CYS A 68 0.65 -6.94 10.70
N THR A 69 0.43 -7.15 12.00
CA THR A 69 1.43 -7.68 12.94
C THR A 69 2.03 -9.01 12.46
N GLY A 70 1.19 -9.90 11.94
CA GLY A 70 1.64 -11.19 11.41
C GLY A 70 2.56 -11.02 10.19
N ALA A 71 2.22 -10.09 9.29
CA ALA A 71 3.03 -9.80 8.12
C ALA A 71 4.38 -9.16 8.48
N VAL A 72 4.44 -8.27 9.47
CA VAL A 72 5.70 -7.69 9.97
C VAL A 72 6.68 -8.80 10.37
N LYS A 73 6.20 -9.80 11.13
CA LYS A 73 7.02 -10.93 11.58
C LYS A 73 7.42 -11.85 10.42
N LEU A 74 6.45 -12.27 9.60
CA LEU A 74 6.69 -13.21 8.51
C LEU A 74 7.62 -12.66 7.41
N MET A 75 7.62 -11.34 7.22
CA MET A 75 8.47 -10.67 6.24
C MET A 75 9.81 -10.19 6.82
N GLU A 76 10.08 -10.51 8.09
CA GLU A 76 11.32 -10.15 8.82
C GLU A 76 11.59 -8.64 8.82
N LEU A 77 10.54 -7.84 9.01
CA LEU A 77 10.63 -6.38 9.03
C LEU A 77 10.89 -5.86 10.44
N GLU A 78 11.75 -4.86 10.55
CA GLU A 78 12.00 -4.18 11.82
C GLU A 78 10.79 -3.32 12.23
N GLU A 79 10.18 -3.67 13.37
CA GLU A 79 8.98 -3.00 13.86
C GLU A 79 9.16 -1.48 14.02
N VAL A 80 10.35 -1.05 14.49
CA VAL A 80 10.68 0.36 14.65
C VAL A 80 10.66 1.11 13.32
N VAL A 81 11.15 0.49 12.24
CA VAL A 81 11.13 1.08 10.90
C VAL A 81 9.70 1.12 10.37
N VAL A 82 8.94 0.03 10.53
CA VAL A 82 7.53 -0.03 10.11
C VAL A 82 6.72 1.10 10.74
N LYS A 83 6.88 1.33 12.04
CA LYS A 83 6.20 2.41 12.79
C LYS A 83 6.50 3.81 12.29
N THR A 84 7.60 4.03 11.56
CA THR A 84 7.88 5.32 10.91
C THR A 84 7.11 5.53 9.59
N LYS A 85 6.54 4.47 9.01
CA LYS A 85 5.92 4.47 7.68
C LYS A 85 4.39 4.39 7.74
N VAL A 86 3.83 3.71 8.74
CA VAL A 86 2.39 3.45 8.91
C VAL A 86 1.82 4.19 10.12
N ASP A 87 0.49 4.34 10.16
CA ASP A 87 -0.22 4.94 11.30
C ASP A 87 -0.19 4.03 12.53
N ASP A 88 -0.31 2.70 12.34
CA ASP A 88 -0.22 1.71 13.42
C ASP A 88 0.07 0.29 12.89
N ILE A 89 0.43 -0.63 13.79
CA ILE A 89 0.59 -2.05 13.53
C ILE A 89 -0.51 -2.82 14.25
N LEU A 90 -1.42 -3.42 13.51
CA LEU A 90 -2.63 -4.04 14.04
C LEU A 90 -2.66 -5.56 13.81
N GLY A 91 -3.26 -6.27 14.77
CA GLY A 91 -3.55 -7.69 14.67
C GLY A 91 -4.73 -7.98 13.76
N LEU A 92 -4.82 -9.19 13.21
CA LEU A 92 -5.85 -9.58 12.26
C LEU A 92 -7.28 -9.36 12.78
N THR A 93 -7.53 -9.59 14.07
CA THR A 93 -8.87 -9.39 14.67
C THR A 93 -9.33 -7.94 14.58
N THR A 94 -8.48 -6.98 14.96
CA THR A 94 -8.77 -5.55 14.86
C THR A 94 -8.96 -5.12 13.40
N LEU A 95 -8.15 -5.65 12.47
CA LEU A 95 -8.31 -5.38 11.05
C LEU A 95 -9.68 -5.83 10.53
N LEU A 96 -10.14 -7.01 10.94
CA LEU A 96 -11.44 -7.56 10.57
C LEU A 96 -12.60 -6.78 11.20
N GLU A 97 -12.46 -6.29 12.42
CA GLU A 97 -13.45 -5.41 13.07
C GLU A 97 -13.63 -4.10 12.30
N ILE A 98 -12.52 -3.46 11.90
CA ILE A 98 -12.56 -2.24 11.08
C ILE A 98 -13.20 -2.55 9.71
N ALA A 99 -12.79 -3.64 9.07
CA ALA A 99 -13.33 -4.02 7.76
C ALA A 99 -14.84 -4.33 7.83
N ALA A 100 -15.31 -5.02 8.88
CA ALA A 100 -16.72 -5.33 9.07
C ALA A 100 -17.61 -4.08 9.19
N GLY A 101 -17.06 -2.99 9.73
CA GLY A 101 -17.74 -1.69 9.79
C GLY A 101 -17.70 -0.88 8.48
N ALA A 102 -16.89 -1.30 7.50
CA ALA A 102 -16.72 -0.55 6.25
C ALA A 102 -17.86 -0.83 5.25
N GLU A 103 -18.35 0.23 4.61
CA GLU A 103 -19.32 0.16 3.51
C GLU A 103 -18.81 -0.67 2.32
N THR A 104 -17.50 -0.62 2.07
CA THR A 104 -16.86 -1.32 0.95
C THR A 104 -15.57 -1.96 1.42
N GLN A 105 -15.40 -3.23 1.06
CA GLN A 105 -14.23 -4.05 1.43
C GLN A 105 -13.62 -4.61 0.14
N LEU A 106 -12.30 -4.48 0.00
CA LEU A 106 -11.54 -4.97 -1.15
C LEU A 106 -10.29 -5.70 -0.66
N PHE A 107 -9.89 -6.74 -1.39
CA PHE A 107 -8.60 -7.39 -1.25
C PHE A 107 -7.89 -7.29 -2.60
N ILE A 108 -6.73 -6.63 -2.62
CA ILE A 108 -5.97 -6.27 -3.84
C ILE A 108 -4.55 -6.85 -3.71
#